data_AF-A0A8T5R378-F1
#
_entry.id   AF-A0A8T5R378-F1
#
_cell.length_a   1.000
_cell.length_b   1.000
_cell.length_c   1.000
_cell.angle_alpha   90.00
_cell.angle_beta   90.00
_cell.angle_gamma   90.00
#
_symmetry.space_group_name_H-M   'P 1'
#
loop_
_entity.id
_entity.type
_entity.pdbx_description
1 polymer ?
#
loop_
_entity_poly.entity_id
_entity_poly.type
_entity_poly.pdbx_seq_one_letter_code
_entity_poly.pdbx_strand_id
1 'polypeptide(L)'
;MDAKERLSRRVGDSPLLRAPTLSKVLGLPNLRVKLEGTNPTGTQKDRIAYLEVENAVSHGHDRITAASCGNFGVAVAYAANVRGLHCDIFTPDHFQGERIELMEKLGAVVHRVPGTYEDAVRASRMHARNENAYDGNPGGTSTMRVLAGYGPIAEEILRQTDVVPNCVAVSVGNGSTLAGIHLGFRNAWARGEIDRIPIMLAGTSRGNNPIVAAAARDQDRCTPLDPRSVHETAVNEPLVNWDALDGTAALTAVRDSRGSAYGVEDERLLELHDALLTDGFDAHPASLAAVGAIADAIEEGLVDRDGICVAVLTSGRATIGVERLAERPADWKGFLGELDTWLGRYSDPEAEIDEAVGLAFDDGHVLAATDAEGMLGICALTPMTFKSFFPKYHLSYIAVAPRARGRGVGSLLMEEAIRITRGDVSLHVETDNEKAIRLYEKFGFSKKYYRMIYSGASIKTDPAAGSGWAEHQPDVEPPEHPGHGDEKKAGKNGGAERKAVAVESKK
;
A
#
# COMPACT_ATOMS: atom_id res chain seq x y z
N MET A 1 11.86 9.86 8.84
CA MET A 1 11.71 8.87 7.76
C MET A 1 11.70 9.64 6.46
N ASP A 2 12.61 9.32 5.55
CA ASP A 2 12.68 9.98 4.24
C ASP A 2 11.41 9.67 3.42
N ALA A 3 10.99 10.59 2.55
CA ALA A 3 9.81 10.42 1.69
C ALA A 3 9.92 9.15 0.83
N LYS A 4 11.15 8.81 0.41
CA LYS A 4 11.49 7.56 -0.27
C LYS A 4 11.09 6.32 0.52
N GLU A 5 11.48 6.28 1.78
CA GLU A 5 11.25 5.13 2.67
C GLU A 5 9.77 4.98 3.02
N ARG A 6 9.01 6.09 3.07
CA ARG A 6 7.55 6.06 3.24
C ARG A 6 6.84 5.47 2.05
N LEU A 7 7.19 5.91 0.83
CA LEU A 7 6.52 5.45 -0.39
C LEU A 7 6.88 3.99 -0.70
N SER A 8 8.15 3.61 -0.52
CA SER A 8 8.62 2.24 -0.73
C SER A 8 7.97 1.22 0.22
N ARG A 9 7.57 1.63 1.43
CA ARG A 9 6.90 0.74 2.39
C ARG A 9 5.40 0.62 2.18
N ARG A 10 4.77 1.59 1.50
CA ARG A 10 3.33 1.61 1.26
C ARG A 10 2.92 0.92 -0.05
N VAL A 11 3.82 0.87 -1.03
CA VAL A 11 3.57 0.21 -2.32
C VAL A 11 4.11 -1.21 -2.30
N GLY A 12 3.27 -2.17 -2.69
CA GLY A 12 3.58 -3.59 -2.67
C GLY A 12 3.39 -4.26 -1.31
N ASP A 13 3.99 -5.44 -1.17
CA ASP A 13 3.73 -6.37 -0.05
C ASP A 13 2.22 -6.59 0.15
N SER A 14 1.50 -6.74 -0.97
CA SER A 14 0.05 -6.88 -0.98
C SER A 14 -0.35 -8.28 -0.48
N PRO A 15 -1.51 -8.43 0.19
CA PRO A 15 -1.93 -9.73 0.70
C PRO A 15 -2.18 -10.77 -0.41
N LEU A 16 -1.82 -12.02 -0.12
CA LEU A 16 -2.22 -13.19 -0.88
C LEU A 16 -3.10 -14.06 0.01
N LEU A 17 -4.39 -14.19 -0.32
CA LEU A 17 -5.39 -14.77 0.56
C LEU A 17 -6.15 -15.90 -0.13
N ARG A 18 -6.75 -16.78 0.68
CA ARG A 18 -7.73 -17.75 0.18
C ARG A 18 -9.07 -17.06 0.00
N ALA A 19 -9.84 -17.49 -1.00
CA ALA A 19 -11.21 -17.05 -1.26
C ALA A 19 -12.13 -18.28 -1.26
N PRO A 20 -12.58 -18.78 -0.08
CA PRO A 20 -13.25 -20.08 0.05
C PRO A 20 -14.55 -20.22 -0.75
N THR A 21 -15.38 -19.19 -0.78
CA THR A 21 -16.66 -19.16 -1.51
C THR A 21 -16.38 -19.19 -3.01
N LEU A 22 -15.48 -18.32 -3.48
CA LEU A 22 -15.04 -18.29 -4.87
C LEU A 22 -14.43 -19.63 -5.30
N SER A 23 -13.58 -20.20 -4.44
CA SER A 23 -12.98 -21.53 -4.62
C SER A 23 -14.05 -22.62 -4.78
N LYS A 24 -15.10 -22.58 -3.95
CA LYS A 24 -16.20 -23.55 -3.98
C LYS A 24 -17.05 -23.42 -5.25
N VAL A 25 -17.38 -22.19 -5.64
CA VAL A 25 -18.16 -21.90 -6.87
C VAL A 25 -17.46 -22.45 -8.12
N LEU A 26 -16.12 -22.43 -8.13
CA LEU A 26 -15.32 -22.85 -9.27
C LEU A 26 -14.77 -24.29 -9.15
N GLY A 27 -14.94 -24.91 -7.99
CA GLY A 27 -14.32 -26.20 -7.69
C GLY A 27 -12.79 -26.14 -7.70
N LEU A 28 -12.20 -25.05 -7.18
CA LEU A 28 -10.77 -24.74 -7.16
C LEU A 28 -10.25 -24.70 -5.72
N PRO A 29 -9.94 -25.85 -5.09
CA PRO A 29 -9.68 -25.93 -3.64
C PRO A 29 -8.46 -25.12 -3.17
N ASN A 30 -7.51 -24.85 -4.07
CA ASN A 30 -6.25 -24.16 -3.78
C ASN A 30 -6.12 -22.80 -4.50
N LEU A 31 -7.25 -22.17 -4.83
CA LEU A 31 -7.28 -20.80 -5.35
C LEU A 31 -6.83 -19.79 -4.29
N ARG A 32 -5.92 -18.90 -4.70
CA ARG A 32 -5.49 -17.74 -3.93
C ARG A 32 -5.69 -16.45 -4.73
N VAL A 33 -6.07 -15.38 -4.05
CA VAL A 33 -6.26 -14.05 -4.63
C VAL A 33 -5.18 -13.10 -4.12
N LYS A 34 -4.46 -12.45 -5.05
CA LYS A 34 -3.44 -11.44 -4.77
C LYS A 34 -4.08 -10.07 -4.88
N LEU A 35 -4.21 -9.37 -3.74
CA LEU A 35 -5.06 -8.18 -3.58
C LEU A 35 -4.29 -6.88 -3.83
N GLU A 36 -4.08 -6.54 -5.10
CA GLU A 36 -3.33 -5.34 -5.51
C GLU A 36 -4.08 -4.02 -5.32
N GLY A 37 -5.37 -4.06 -4.94
CA GLY A 37 -6.12 -2.88 -4.51
C GLY A 37 -5.78 -2.40 -3.11
N THR A 38 -4.87 -3.09 -2.41
CA THR A 38 -4.33 -2.64 -1.11
C THR A 38 -3.18 -1.64 -1.23
N ASN A 39 -2.75 -1.33 -2.46
CA ASN A 39 -1.82 -0.23 -2.71
C ASN A 39 -2.51 1.14 -2.48
N PRO A 40 -1.76 2.23 -2.23
CA PRO A 40 -2.30 3.50 -1.74
C PRO A 40 -3.41 4.15 -2.57
N THR A 41 -3.38 4.01 -3.90
CA THR A 41 -4.42 4.54 -4.80
C THR A 41 -5.46 3.50 -5.21
N GLY A 42 -5.40 2.32 -4.60
CA GLY A 42 -6.40 1.27 -4.78
C GLY A 42 -6.13 0.37 -5.99
N THR A 43 -4.95 0.42 -6.61
CA THR A 43 -4.60 -0.48 -7.72
C THR A 43 -3.11 -0.81 -7.79
N GLN A 44 -2.77 -1.85 -8.56
CA GLN A 44 -1.38 -2.17 -8.91
C GLN A 44 -0.58 -1.00 -9.53
N LYS A 45 -1.24 0.06 -10.06
CA LYS A 45 -0.59 1.13 -10.83
C LYS A 45 0.41 1.90 -9.98
N ASP A 46 0.23 1.89 -8.67
CA ASP A 46 1.17 2.46 -7.71
C ASP A 46 2.59 1.90 -7.86
N ARG A 47 2.74 0.63 -8.24
CA ARG A 47 4.04 0.00 -8.42
C ARG A 47 4.88 0.65 -9.52
N ILE A 48 4.26 0.94 -10.66
CA ILE A 48 4.97 1.57 -11.78
C ILE A 48 5.04 3.09 -11.61
N ALA A 49 4.01 3.72 -11.03
CA ALA A 49 4.03 5.16 -10.74
C ALA A 49 5.14 5.50 -9.75
N TYR A 50 5.32 4.68 -8.70
CA TYR A 50 6.44 4.76 -7.78
C TYR A 50 7.77 4.79 -8.54
N LEU A 51 8.04 3.80 -9.38
CA LEU A 51 9.32 3.70 -10.08
C LEU A 51 9.56 4.86 -11.06
N GLU A 52 8.54 5.30 -11.79
CA GLU A 52 8.69 6.43 -12.70
C GLU A 52 9.00 7.73 -11.94
N VAL A 53 8.36 7.98 -10.80
CA VAL A 53 8.65 9.14 -9.95
C VAL A 53 10.03 9.02 -9.29
N GLU A 54 10.41 7.85 -8.78
CA GLU A 54 11.77 7.63 -8.26
C GLU A 54 12.84 7.87 -9.34
N ASN A 55 12.55 7.44 -10.57
CA ASN A 55 13.44 7.66 -11.70
C ASN A 55 13.52 9.14 -12.07
N ALA A 56 12.41 9.87 -12.06
CA ALA A 56 12.41 11.32 -12.26
C ALA A 56 13.30 12.03 -11.22
N VAL A 57 13.12 11.70 -9.93
CA VAL A 57 13.91 12.28 -8.83
C VAL A 57 15.39 11.96 -8.99
N SER A 58 15.74 10.71 -9.32
CA SER A 58 17.14 10.28 -9.42
C SER A 58 17.90 10.95 -10.56
N HIS A 59 17.18 11.41 -11.60
CA HIS A 59 17.73 12.18 -12.71
C HIS A 59 17.65 13.70 -12.49
N GLY A 60 17.24 14.14 -11.29
CA GLY A 60 17.22 15.55 -10.92
C GLY A 60 16.04 16.35 -11.47
N HIS A 61 14.97 15.68 -11.94
CA HIS A 61 13.74 16.37 -12.31
C HIS A 61 12.92 16.73 -11.07
N ASP A 62 12.30 17.91 -11.11
CA ASP A 62 11.36 18.42 -10.11
C ASP A 62 9.89 18.34 -10.60
N ARG A 63 9.67 17.93 -11.86
CA ARG A 63 8.36 17.81 -12.51
C ARG A 63 8.26 16.52 -13.31
N ILE A 64 7.09 15.89 -13.27
CA ILE A 64 6.72 14.70 -14.06
C ILE A 64 5.45 14.97 -14.86
N THR A 65 5.42 14.51 -16.10
CA THR A 65 4.24 14.57 -16.97
C THR A 65 3.76 13.17 -17.33
N ALA A 66 2.45 12.94 -17.39
CA ALA A 66 1.89 11.71 -17.95
C ALA A 66 0.53 11.96 -18.61
N ALA A 67 0.19 11.20 -19.64
CA ALA A 67 -1.15 11.18 -20.20
C ALA A 67 -1.96 10.00 -19.65
N SER A 68 -3.03 10.31 -18.93
CA SER A 68 -3.92 9.31 -18.37
C SER A 68 -5.27 9.91 -17.98
N CYS A 69 -6.33 9.16 -18.24
CA CYS A 69 -7.68 9.42 -17.75
C CYS A 69 -8.08 8.52 -16.57
N GLY A 70 -7.19 7.60 -16.17
CA GLY A 70 -7.53 6.47 -15.29
C GLY A 70 -6.61 6.30 -14.09
N ASN A 71 -6.52 5.06 -13.61
CA ASN A 71 -5.80 4.69 -12.38
C ASN A 71 -4.31 5.08 -12.40
N PHE A 72 -3.67 5.10 -13.57
CA PHE A 72 -2.26 5.48 -13.66
C PHE A 72 -2.03 6.97 -13.35
N GLY A 73 -2.90 7.87 -13.82
CA GLY A 73 -2.80 9.30 -13.50
C GLY A 73 -2.93 9.57 -12.00
N VAL A 74 -3.86 8.89 -11.33
CA VAL A 74 -4.03 8.96 -9.87
C VAL A 74 -2.78 8.46 -9.15
N ALA A 75 -2.24 7.31 -9.57
CA ALA A 75 -1.02 6.73 -9.01
C ALA A 75 0.20 7.65 -9.14
N VAL A 76 0.40 8.28 -10.32
CA VAL A 76 1.49 9.23 -10.56
C VAL A 76 1.29 10.51 -9.74
N ALA A 77 0.08 11.05 -9.68
CA ALA A 77 -0.24 12.22 -8.84
C ALA A 77 0.08 11.95 -7.36
N TYR A 78 -0.35 10.81 -6.83
CA TYR A 78 -0.05 10.39 -5.46
C TYR A 78 1.46 10.26 -5.21
N ALA A 79 2.17 9.52 -6.06
CA ALA A 79 3.60 9.29 -5.92
C ALA A 79 4.41 10.59 -6.01
N ALA A 80 4.07 11.46 -6.97
CA ALA A 80 4.71 12.77 -7.14
C ALA A 80 4.50 13.66 -5.91
N ASN A 81 3.27 13.73 -5.40
CA ASN A 81 2.95 14.51 -4.19
C ASN A 81 3.77 14.04 -2.98
N VAL A 82 3.85 12.73 -2.74
CA VAL A 82 4.66 12.18 -1.64
C VAL A 82 6.15 12.52 -1.79
N ARG A 83 6.66 12.56 -3.03
CA ARG A 83 8.06 12.87 -3.35
C ARG A 83 8.35 14.37 -3.53
N GLY A 84 7.34 15.22 -3.43
CA GLY A 84 7.47 16.66 -3.63
C GLY A 84 7.75 17.08 -5.08
N LEU A 85 7.32 16.28 -6.06
CA LEU A 85 7.40 16.63 -7.49
C LEU A 85 6.12 17.33 -7.95
N HIS A 86 6.27 18.30 -8.85
CA HIS A 86 5.16 18.82 -9.64
C HIS A 86 4.66 17.73 -10.59
N CYS A 87 3.34 17.59 -10.72
CA CYS A 87 2.71 16.57 -11.55
C CYS A 87 1.75 17.22 -12.54
N ASP A 88 1.96 17.00 -13.83
CA ASP A 88 1.08 17.45 -14.91
C ASP A 88 0.46 16.24 -15.61
N ILE A 89 -0.86 16.10 -15.49
CA ILE A 89 -1.60 15.02 -16.13
C ILE A 89 -2.33 15.56 -17.36
N PHE A 90 -2.12 14.92 -18.51
CA PHE A 90 -2.80 15.27 -19.76
C PHE A 90 -3.94 14.29 -20.00
N THR A 91 -5.15 14.79 -20.18
CA THR A 91 -6.34 13.97 -20.41
C THR A 91 -7.17 14.55 -21.55
N PRO A 92 -7.78 13.71 -22.41
CA PRO A 92 -8.71 14.20 -23.42
C PRO A 92 -9.86 15.05 -22.83
N ASP A 93 -10.25 16.11 -23.52
CA ASP A 93 -11.23 17.10 -23.05
C ASP A 93 -12.67 16.55 -22.90
N HIS A 94 -12.99 15.47 -23.61
CA HIS A 94 -14.27 14.78 -23.51
C HIS A 94 -14.34 13.80 -22.32
N PHE A 95 -13.21 13.44 -21.72
CA PHE A 95 -13.20 12.45 -20.64
C PHE A 95 -13.63 13.08 -19.31
N GLN A 96 -14.80 12.73 -18.78
CA GLN A 96 -15.28 13.26 -17.49
C GLN A 96 -15.28 12.13 -16.45
N GLY A 97 -14.89 12.41 -15.22
CA GLY A 97 -14.96 11.40 -14.16
C GLY A 97 -14.29 11.78 -12.85
N GLU A 98 -14.71 11.11 -11.79
CA GLU A 98 -14.27 11.32 -10.40
C GLU A 98 -12.74 11.16 -10.23
N ARG A 99 -12.08 10.39 -11.10
CA ARG A 99 -10.62 10.21 -11.09
C ARG A 99 -9.86 11.51 -11.36
N ILE A 100 -10.42 12.44 -12.14
CA ILE A 100 -9.79 13.75 -12.41
C ILE A 100 -9.80 14.59 -11.12
N GLU A 101 -10.93 14.66 -10.43
CA GLU A 101 -11.01 15.37 -9.15
C GLU A 101 -10.04 14.79 -8.13
N LEU A 102 -9.85 13.47 -8.13
CA LEU A 102 -8.88 12.82 -7.26
C LEU A 102 -7.44 13.20 -7.61
N MET A 103 -7.08 13.28 -8.89
CA MET A 103 -5.74 13.75 -9.32
C MET A 103 -5.50 15.20 -8.86
N GLU A 104 -6.49 16.08 -9.02
CA GLU A 104 -6.41 17.48 -8.59
C GLU A 104 -6.30 17.61 -7.06
N LYS A 105 -7.08 16.83 -6.30
CA LYS A 105 -6.98 16.76 -4.82
C LYS A 105 -5.61 16.27 -4.36
N LEU A 106 -4.94 15.44 -5.15
CA LEU A 106 -3.57 14.98 -4.92
C LEU A 106 -2.52 16.00 -5.35
N GLY A 107 -2.92 17.17 -5.87
CA GLY A 107 -2.03 18.27 -6.23
C GLY A 107 -1.51 18.24 -7.67
N ALA A 108 -2.04 17.37 -8.53
CA ALA A 108 -1.70 17.37 -9.94
C ALA A 108 -2.41 18.51 -10.69
N VAL A 109 -1.73 19.09 -11.68
CA VAL A 109 -2.32 20.01 -12.66
C VAL A 109 -2.86 19.18 -13.82
N VAL A 110 -4.17 19.20 -14.04
CA VAL A 110 -4.81 18.42 -15.11
C VAL A 110 -5.01 19.30 -16.35
N HIS A 111 -4.28 18.97 -17.42
CA HIS A 111 -4.38 19.63 -18.73
C HIS A 111 -5.39 18.89 -19.61
N ARG A 112 -6.47 19.59 -19.97
CA ARG A 112 -7.50 19.08 -20.88
C ARG A 112 -7.07 19.30 -22.32
N VAL A 113 -6.93 18.21 -23.08
CA VAL A 113 -6.41 18.23 -24.46
C VAL A 113 -7.54 17.91 -25.44
N PRO A 114 -7.82 18.77 -26.43
CA PRO A 114 -8.75 18.43 -27.49
C PRO A 114 -8.24 17.24 -28.31
N GLY A 115 -9.10 16.25 -28.56
CA GLY A 115 -8.78 15.10 -29.41
C GLY A 115 -8.73 13.76 -28.66
N THR A 116 -7.86 12.87 -29.11
CA THR A 116 -7.79 11.47 -28.64
C THR A 116 -6.80 11.28 -27.49
N TYR A 117 -6.71 10.05 -26.95
CA TYR A 117 -5.68 9.69 -25.97
C TYR A 117 -4.26 9.90 -26.52
N GLU A 118 -4.03 9.58 -27.80
CA GLU A 118 -2.75 9.78 -28.48
C GLU A 118 -2.38 11.26 -28.59
N ASP A 119 -3.38 12.14 -28.79
CA ASP A 119 -3.18 13.59 -28.76
C ASP A 119 -2.75 14.06 -27.36
N ALA A 120 -3.35 13.52 -26.30
CA ALA A 120 -2.95 13.80 -24.92
C ALA A 120 -1.52 13.32 -24.62
N VAL A 121 -1.12 12.12 -25.08
CA VAL A 121 0.26 11.62 -24.97
C VAL A 121 1.22 12.54 -25.71
N ARG A 122 0.88 12.98 -26.94
CA ARG A 122 1.71 13.90 -27.71
C ARG A 122 1.88 15.24 -27.00
N ALA A 123 0.80 15.80 -26.47
CA ALA A 123 0.83 17.04 -25.70
C ALA A 123 1.71 16.89 -24.44
N SER A 124 1.54 15.79 -23.69
CA SER A 124 2.34 15.47 -22.51
C SER A 124 3.84 15.43 -22.83
N ARG A 125 4.23 14.71 -23.87
CA ARG A 125 5.64 14.60 -24.30
C ARG A 125 6.23 15.92 -24.80
N MET A 126 5.42 16.77 -25.43
CA MET A 126 5.87 18.11 -25.82
C MET A 126 6.09 18.99 -24.59
N HIS A 127 5.16 18.94 -23.62
CA HIS A 127 5.31 19.67 -22.36
C HIS A 127 6.54 19.21 -21.57
N ALA A 128 6.78 17.89 -21.50
CA ALA A 128 7.97 17.32 -20.89
C ALA A 128 9.26 17.94 -21.43
N ARG A 129 9.37 18.05 -22.76
CA ARG A 129 10.54 18.66 -23.42
C ARG A 129 10.65 20.16 -23.17
N ASN A 130 9.54 20.89 -23.20
CA ASN A 130 9.54 22.34 -23.05
C ASN A 130 9.88 22.79 -21.63
N GLU A 131 9.36 22.07 -20.62
CA GLU A 131 9.53 22.40 -19.21
C GLU A 131 10.70 21.65 -18.55
N ASN A 132 11.50 20.91 -19.32
CA ASN A 132 12.54 20.01 -18.80
C ASN A 132 12.00 19.03 -17.73
N ALA A 133 10.74 18.63 -17.89
CA ALA A 133 10.08 17.68 -17.01
C ALA A 133 10.31 16.23 -17.48
N TYR A 134 10.16 15.31 -16.54
CA TYR A 134 10.29 13.89 -16.82
C TYR A 134 9.07 13.35 -17.59
N ASP A 135 9.32 12.63 -18.69
CA ASP A 135 8.28 11.93 -19.46
C ASP A 135 7.92 10.60 -18.79
N GLY A 136 6.83 10.59 -18.02
CA GLY A 136 6.27 9.41 -17.36
C GLY A 136 5.22 8.66 -18.18
N ASN A 137 5.09 8.95 -19.49
CA ASN A 137 4.10 8.26 -20.32
C ASN A 137 4.45 6.77 -20.48
N PRO A 138 3.45 5.86 -20.40
CA PRO A 138 3.67 4.45 -20.71
C PRO A 138 4.13 4.23 -22.16
N GLY A 139 4.98 3.23 -22.36
CA GLY A 139 5.48 2.82 -23.68
C GLY A 139 6.78 3.53 -24.11
N GLY A 140 7.52 2.90 -25.01
CA GLY A 140 8.81 3.41 -25.50
C GLY A 140 9.97 3.08 -24.55
N THR A 141 10.80 4.06 -24.20
CA THR A 141 11.98 3.86 -23.32
C THR A 141 11.61 3.49 -21.88
N SER A 142 10.36 3.72 -21.46
CA SER A 142 9.85 3.34 -20.13
C SER A 142 9.41 1.88 -20.05
N THR A 143 9.19 1.17 -21.18
CA THR A 143 8.60 -0.18 -21.19
C THR A 143 9.34 -1.13 -20.25
N MET A 144 10.68 -1.20 -20.29
CA MET A 144 11.41 -2.10 -19.39
C MET A 144 11.29 -1.73 -17.91
N ARG A 145 11.19 -0.44 -17.56
CA ARG A 145 10.91 -0.01 -16.17
C ARG A 145 9.51 -0.37 -15.73
N VAL A 146 8.51 -0.17 -16.60
CA VAL A 146 7.12 -0.56 -16.35
C VAL A 146 7.05 -2.06 -16.07
N LEU A 147 7.67 -2.89 -16.91
CA LEU A 147 7.71 -4.34 -16.69
C LEU A 147 8.46 -4.71 -15.40
N ALA A 148 9.62 -4.09 -15.14
CA ALA A 148 10.37 -4.31 -13.91
C ALA A 148 9.57 -3.91 -12.66
N GLY A 149 8.69 -2.90 -12.74
CA GLY A 149 7.83 -2.47 -11.63
C GLY A 149 6.78 -3.48 -11.21
N TYR A 150 6.33 -4.34 -12.12
CA TYR A 150 5.42 -5.43 -11.77
C TYR A 150 6.14 -6.72 -11.39
N GLY A 151 7.43 -6.87 -11.71
CA GLY A 151 8.25 -8.01 -11.33
C GLY A 151 8.17 -8.40 -9.84
N PRO A 152 8.24 -7.45 -8.89
CA PRO A 152 8.11 -7.74 -7.46
C PRO A 152 6.83 -8.47 -7.05
N ILE A 153 5.73 -8.38 -7.81
CA ILE A 153 4.52 -9.17 -7.54
C ILE A 153 4.84 -10.67 -7.60
N ALA A 154 5.70 -11.11 -8.52
CA ALA A 154 6.11 -12.51 -8.62
C ALA A 154 6.95 -12.95 -7.41
N GLU A 155 7.87 -12.10 -6.96
CA GLU A 155 8.71 -12.36 -5.78
C GLU A 155 7.84 -12.45 -4.51
N GLU A 156 6.86 -11.55 -4.38
CA GLU A 156 5.88 -11.60 -3.30
C GLU A 156 5.04 -12.88 -3.36
N ILE A 157 4.57 -13.29 -4.54
CA ILE A 157 3.83 -14.55 -4.71
C ILE A 157 4.69 -15.72 -4.23
N LEU A 158 5.93 -15.86 -4.71
CA LEU A 158 6.83 -16.95 -4.30
C LEU A 158 7.05 -16.99 -2.79
N ARG A 159 7.31 -15.83 -2.17
CA ARG A 159 7.48 -15.71 -0.72
C ARG A 159 6.20 -16.03 0.07
N GLN A 160 5.01 -15.78 -0.51
CA GLN A 160 3.72 -15.98 0.15
C GLN A 160 3.13 -17.37 -0.12
N THR A 161 3.60 -18.07 -1.15
CA THR A 161 3.21 -19.46 -1.45
C THR A 161 4.19 -20.49 -0.91
N ASP A 162 5.44 -20.11 -0.65
CA ASP A 162 6.58 -20.97 -0.28
C ASP A 162 6.95 -22.03 -1.34
N VAL A 163 6.18 -22.11 -2.43
CA VAL A 163 6.37 -23.02 -3.57
C VAL A 163 5.98 -22.30 -4.86
N VAL A 164 6.48 -22.78 -6.00
CA VAL A 164 6.09 -22.27 -7.32
C VAL A 164 4.62 -22.63 -7.59
N PRO A 165 3.72 -21.66 -7.84
CA PRO A 165 2.33 -21.96 -8.20
C PRO A 165 2.23 -22.81 -9.47
N ASN A 166 1.13 -23.52 -9.64
CA ASN A 166 0.83 -24.23 -10.88
C ASN A 166 0.53 -23.22 -11.99
N CYS A 167 -0.30 -22.22 -11.68
CA CYS A 167 -0.56 -21.09 -12.56
C CYS A 167 -0.66 -19.76 -11.83
N VAL A 168 -0.42 -18.68 -12.57
CA VAL A 168 -0.67 -17.30 -12.16
C VAL A 168 -1.48 -16.62 -13.26
N ALA A 169 -2.67 -16.18 -12.93
CA ALA A 169 -3.56 -15.49 -13.85
C ALA A 169 -3.62 -14.00 -13.56
N VAL A 170 -3.64 -13.18 -14.60
CA VAL A 170 -3.65 -11.72 -14.51
C VAL A 170 -4.65 -11.17 -15.49
N SER A 171 -5.49 -10.23 -15.05
CA SER A 171 -6.37 -9.54 -15.98
C SER A 171 -5.58 -8.55 -16.85
N VAL A 172 -5.82 -8.54 -18.16
CA VAL A 172 -5.03 -7.77 -19.14
C VAL A 172 -5.87 -6.67 -19.81
N GLY A 173 -5.32 -5.46 -19.82
CA GLY A 173 -5.69 -4.36 -20.73
C GLY A 173 -4.55 -4.15 -21.74
N ASN A 174 -3.55 -3.34 -21.37
CA ASN A 174 -2.32 -3.16 -22.16
C ASN A 174 -1.36 -4.37 -22.15
N GLY A 175 -1.49 -5.29 -21.19
CA GLY A 175 -0.59 -6.45 -21.04
C GLY A 175 0.63 -6.23 -20.12
N SER A 176 0.96 -5.00 -19.74
CA SER A 176 2.18 -4.66 -18.99
C SER A 176 2.29 -5.40 -17.64
N THR A 177 1.18 -5.55 -16.91
CA THR A 177 1.15 -6.26 -15.61
C THR A 177 1.53 -7.73 -15.76
N LEU A 178 0.91 -8.43 -16.72
CA LEU A 178 1.19 -9.84 -16.98
C LEU A 178 2.64 -10.03 -17.43
N ALA A 179 3.10 -9.21 -18.38
CA ALA A 179 4.46 -9.25 -18.89
C ALA A 179 5.50 -8.98 -17.79
N GLY A 180 5.23 -8.03 -16.89
CA GLY A 180 6.15 -7.70 -15.81
C GLY A 180 6.18 -8.75 -14.70
N ILE A 181 5.03 -9.33 -14.33
CA ILE A 181 4.98 -10.48 -13.41
C ILE A 181 5.77 -11.66 -14.00
N HIS A 182 5.56 -11.96 -15.27
CA HIS A 182 6.33 -12.99 -15.97
C HIS A 182 7.83 -12.71 -15.99
N LEU A 183 8.25 -11.45 -16.21
CA LEU A 183 9.65 -11.04 -16.09
C LEU A 183 10.20 -11.33 -14.68
N GLY A 184 9.41 -11.08 -13.63
CA GLY A 184 9.77 -11.44 -12.26
C GLY A 184 10.05 -12.94 -12.08
N PHE A 185 9.13 -13.80 -12.56
CA PHE A 185 9.34 -15.25 -12.53
C PHE A 185 10.52 -15.69 -13.40
N ARG A 186 10.71 -15.11 -14.58
CA ARG A 186 11.87 -15.39 -15.44
C ARG A 186 13.19 -15.04 -14.76
N ASN A 187 13.24 -13.93 -14.04
CA ASN A 187 14.42 -13.53 -13.29
C ASN A 187 14.71 -14.52 -12.15
N ALA A 188 13.70 -14.92 -11.39
CA ALA A 188 13.85 -15.95 -10.35
C ALA A 188 14.33 -17.28 -10.93
N TRP A 189 13.77 -17.70 -12.07
CA TRP A 189 14.20 -18.92 -12.78
C TRP A 189 15.65 -18.82 -13.27
N ALA A 190 16.02 -17.70 -13.89
CA ALA A 190 17.37 -17.46 -14.36
C ALA A 190 18.42 -17.41 -13.23
N ARG A 191 18.01 -17.02 -12.01
CA ARG A 191 18.84 -17.06 -10.79
C ARG A 191 18.87 -18.45 -10.12
N GLY A 192 18.11 -19.42 -10.61
CA GLY A 192 18.01 -20.76 -10.03
C GLY A 192 17.19 -20.81 -8.73
N GLU A 193 16.39 -19.78 -8.44
CA GLU A 193 15.52 -19.73 -7.25
C GLU A 193 14.27 -20.60 -7.41
N ILE A 194 13.85 -20.81 -8.66
CA ILE A 194 12.73 -21.68 -9.05
C ILE A 194 13.16 -22.58 -10.20
N ASP A 195 12.63 -23.80 -10.24
CA ASP A 195 12.93 -24.81 -11.26
C ASP A 195 12.10 -24.64 -12.54
N ARG A 196 10.95 -23.98 -12.43
CA ARG A 196 10.04 -23.67 -13.53
C ARG A 196 9.36 -22.32 -13.35
N ILE A 197 8.91 -21.76 -14.47
CA ILE A 197 7.99 -20.61 -14.48
C ILE A 197 6.56 -21.17 -14.32
N PRO A 198 5.69 -20.58 -13.49
CA PRO A 198 4.28 -20.97 -13.42
C PRO A 198 3.58 -20.72 -14.76
N ILE A 199 2.53 -21.50 -15.05
CA ILE A 199 1.70 -21.26 -16.24
C ILE A 199 1.08 -19.87 -16.14
N MET A 200 1.37 -18.99 -17.10
CA MET A 200 0.87 -17.61 -17.09
C MET A 200 -0.43 -17.53 -17.88
N LEU A 201 -1.51 -17.12 -17.22
CA LEU A 201 -2.83 -16.99 -17.83
C LEU A 201 -3.21 -15.52 -17.98
N ALA A 202 -3.70 -15.14 -19.15
CA ALA A 202 -4.28 -13.83 -19.38
C ALA A 202 -5.82 -13.92 -19.31
N GLY A 203 -6.46 -13.02 -18.57
CA GLY A 203 -7.92 -12.89 -18.56
C GLY A 203 -8.36 -11.50 -19.00
N THR A 204 -9.42 -11.38 -19.79
CA THR A 204 -10.09 -10.09 -20.05
C THR A 204 -11.56 -10.32 -20.36
N SER A 205 -12.34 -9.25 -20.58
CA SER A 205 -13.68 -9.39 -21.15
C SER A 205 -13.65 -9.98 -22.56
N ARG A 206 -14.65 -10.80 -22.87
CA ARG A 206 -14.72 -11.52 -24.16
C ARG A 206 -14.75 -10.56 -25.34
N GLY A 207 -13.92 -10.83 -26.36
CA GLY A 207 -13.89 -10.06 -27.61
C GLY A 207 -13.27 -8.65 -27.54
N ASN A 208 -12.89 -8.19 -26.36
CA ASN A 208 -12.56 -6.78 -26.10
C ASN A 208 -11.06 -6.50 -25.95
N ASN A 209 -10.20 -7.46 -26.28
CA ASN A 209 -8.75 -7.29 -26.12
C ASN A 209 -7.94 -8.05 -27.20
N PRO A 210 -6.97 -7.40 -27.85
CA PRO A 210 -6.16 -8.01 -28.91
C PRO A 210 -5.24 -9.14 -28.40
N ILE A 211 -4.90 -9.18 -27.11
CA ILE A 211 -4.04 -10.23 -26.53
C ILE A 211 -4.76 -11.58 -26.59
N VAL A 212 -6.02 -11.65 -26.17
CA VAL A 212 -6.82 -12.88 -26.24
C VAL A 212 -7.06 -13.29 -27.69
N ALA A 213 -7.37 -12.31 -28.55
CA ALA A 213 -7.60 -12.57 -29.97
C ALA A 213 -6.35 -13.09 -30.70
N ALA A 214 -5.17 -12.59 -30.33
CA ALA A 214 -3.89 -13.03 -30.90
C ALA A 214 -3.47 -14.41 -30.35
N ALA A 215 -3.67 -14.68 -29.06
CA ALA A 215 -3.41 -15.98 -28.46
C ALA A 215 -4.29 -17.08 -29.08
N ALA A 216 -5.58 -16.82 -29.26
CA ALA A 216 -6.52 -17.77 -29.89
C ALA A 216 -6.18 -18.08 -31.36
N ARG A 217 -5.45 -17.19 -32.03
CA ARG A 217 -4.98 -17.35 -33.42
C ARG A 217 -3.52 -17.82 -33.51
N ASP A 218 -2.90 -18.12 -32.38
CA ASP A 218 -1.47 -18.45 -32.24
C ASP A 218 -0.55 -17.46 -32.98
N GLN A 219 -0.76 -16.16 -32.76
CA GLN A 219 0.02 -15.09 -33.40
C GLN A 219 1.25 -14.69 -32.60
N ASP A 220 2.37 -14.45 -33.30
CA ASP A 220 3.64 -13.97 -32.72
C ASP A 220 3.59 -12.56 -32.17
N ARG A 221 2.64 -11.76 -32.65
CA ARG A 221 2.52 -10.36 -32.30
C ARG A 221 1.08 -10.04 -31.99
N CYS A 222 0.91 -9.18 -30.99
CA CYS A 222 -0.39 -8.61 -30.68
C CYS A 222 -0.67 -7.51 -31.70
N THR A 223 -1.65 -7.73 -32.56
CA THR A 223 -2.09 -6.72 -33.54
C THR A 223 -3.37 -6.05 -33.06
N PRO A 224 -3.55 -4.74 -33.28
CA PRO A 224 -4.76 -4.03 -32.88
C PRO A 224 -6.04 -4.67 -33.44
N LEU A 225 -7.12 -4.60 -32.66
CA LEU A 225 -8.48 -4.91 -33.13
C LEU A 225 -9.06 -3.73 -33.91
N ASP A 226 -10.17 -3.96 -34.61
CA ASP A 226 -10.99 -2.84 -35.10
C ASP A 226 -11.56 -2.09 -33.88
N PRO A 227 -11.32 -0.78 -33.71
CA PRO A 227 -11.86 0.00 -32.60
C PRO A 227 -13.38 -0.10 -32.46
N ARG A 228 -14.10 -0.41 -33.55
CA ARG A 228 -15.57 -0.58 -33.54
C ARG A 228 -16.03 -1.96 -33.05
N SER A 229 -15.11 -2.91 -32.89
CA SER A 229 -15.41 -4.25 -32.40
C SER A 229 -15.30 -4.39 -30.88
N VAL A 230 -14.67 -3.42 -30.21
CA VAL A 230 -14.56 -3.40 -28.75
C VAL A 230 -15.71 -2.62 -28.13
N HIS A 231 -16.22 -3.12 -27.01
CA HIS A 231 -17.40 -2.58 -26.34
C HIS A 231 -17.14 -2.45 -24.84
N GLU A 232 -17.11 -1.19 -24.37
CA GLU A 232 -16.95 -0.86 -22.96
C GLU A 232 -18.31 -0.90 -22.23
N THR A 233 -18.29 -1.48 -21.05
CA THR A 233 -19.39 -1.50 -20.08
C THR A 233 -18.84 -1.12 -18.70
N ALA A 234 -19.73 -0.80 -17.76
CA ALA A 234 -19.35 -0.56 -16.38
C ALA A 234 -18.71 -1.80 -15.69
N VAL A 235 -18.87 -2.99 -16.27
CA VAL A 235 -18.34 -4.25 -15.72
C VAL A 235 -16.90 -4.47 -16.17
N ASN A 236 -16.58 -4.13 -17.42
CA ASN A 236 -15.33 -4.51 -18.07
C ASN A 236 -14.30 -3.38 -18.28
N GLU A 237 -14.69 -2.11 -18.10
CA GLU A 237 -13.74 -1.01 -17.91
C GLU A 237 -12.83 -1.35 -16.69
N PRO A 238 -11.54 -0.99 -16.64
CA PRO A 238 -10.71 -0.36 -17.67
C PRO A 238 -9.83 -1.36 -18.43
N LEU A 239 -10.30 -2.60 -18.64
CA LEU A 239 -9.50 -3.65 -19.29
C LEU A 239 -9.85 -3.88 -20.77
N VAL A 240 -10.90 -3.22 -21.25
CA VAL A 240 -11.18 -3.12 -22.68
C VAL A 240 -10.08 -2.32 -23.35
N ASN A 241 -9.54 -2.87 -24.44
CA ASN A 241 -8.55 -2.18 -25.22
C ASN A 241 -8.53 -2.70 -26.66
N TRP A 242 -8.50 -1.82 -27.65
CA TRP A 242 -8.32 -2.21 -29.05
C TRP A 242 -6.85 -2.25 -29.47
N ASP A 243 -5.95 -1.50 -28.80
CA ASP A 243 -4.51 -1.47 -29.05
C ASP A 243 -3.70 -1.65 -27.76
N ALA A 244 -3.28 -2.90 -27.50
CA ALA A 244 -2.49 -3.25 -26.33
C ALA A 244 -1.00 -2.96 -26.56
N LEU A 245 -0.53 -1.81 -26.08
CA LEU A 245 0.85 -1.32 -26.23
C LEU A 245 1.92 -2.36 -25.85
N ASP A 246 1.71 -3.10 -24.76
CA ASP A 246 2.62 -4.16 -24.29
C ASP A 246 2.06 -5.56 -24.57
N GLY A 247 1.08 -5.68 -25.46
CA GLY A 247 0.36 -6.91 -25.74
C GLY A 247 1.25 -8.01 -26.32
N THR A 248 2.27 -7.64 -27.11
CA THR A 248 3.24 -8.62 -27.62
C THR A 248 4.09 -9.21 -26.49
N ALA A 249 4.49 -8.39 -25.49
CA ALA A 249 5.22 -8.90 -24.33
C ALA A 249 4.33 -9.81 -23.45
N ALA A 250 3.04 -9.49 -23.33
CA ALA A 250 2.06 -10.33 -22.67
C ALA A 250 1.85 -11.67 -23.40
N LEU A 251 1.78 -11.68 -24.73
CA LEU A 251 1.72 -12.92 -25.52
C LEU A 251 2.98 -13.77 -25.35
N THR A 252 4.16 -13.14 -25.31
CA THR A 252 5.41 -13.85 -24.99
C THR A 252 5.31 -14.50 -23.61
N ALA A 253 4.78 -13.81 -22.60
CA ALA A 253 4.59 -14.39 -21.27
C ALA A 253 3.68 -15.63 -21.26
N VAL A 254 2.57 -15.56 -21.99
CA VAL A 254 1.64 -16.68 -22.15
C VAL A 254 2.36 -17.85 -22.84
N ARG A 255 3.07 -17.61 -23.94
CA ARG A 255 3.72 -18.67 -24.73
C ARG A 255 4.93 -19.29 -24.04
N ASP A 256 5.81 -18.47 -23.47
CA ASP A 256 7.03 -18.91 -22.77
C ASP A 256 6.69 -19.86 -21.61
N SER A 257 5.55 -19.60 -20.93
CA SER A 257 5.05 -20.42 -19.82
C SER A 257 4.11 -21.55 -20.23
N ARG A 258 3.84 -21.71 -21.55
CA ARG A 258 2.84 -22.64 -22.10
C ARG A 258 1.44 -22.42 -21.52
N GLY A 259 1.08 -21.18 -21.24
CA GLY A 259 -0.24 -20.77 -20.80
C GLY A 259 -1.19 -20.45 -21.95
N SER A 260 -2.30 -19.81 -21.60
CA SER A 260 -3.35 -19.41 -22.54
C SER A 260 -3.98 -18.07 -22.13
N ALA A 261 -4.88 -17.55 -22.96
CA ALA A 261 -5.58 -16.29 -22.76
C ALA A 261 -7.08 -16.47 -22.98
N TYR A 262 -7.87 -15.98 -22.04
CA TYR A 262 -9.31 -16.26 -21.96
C TYR A 262 -10.14 -14.98 -21.93
N GLY A 263 -11.27 -15.04 -22.63
CA GLY A 263 -12.29 -14.00 -22.63
C GLY A 263 -13.47 -14.42 -21.76
N VAL A 264 -13.78 -13.62 -20.74
CA VAL A 264 -14.83 -13.88 -19.75
C VAL A 264 -16.00 -12.95 -20.02
N GLU A 265 -17.23 -13.47 -19.93
CA GLU A 265 -18.44 -12.65 -20.10
C GLU A 265 -18.74 -11.76 -18.90
N ASP A 266 -19.35 -10.61 -19.15
CA ASP A 266 -19.72 -9.64 -18.12
C ASP A 266 -20.64 -10.28 -17.06
N GLU A 267 -21.61 -11.12 -17.46
CA GLU A 267 -22.46 -11.86 -16.51
C GLU A 267 -21.64 -12.74 -15.59
N ARG A 268 -20.63 -13.43 -16.14
CA ARG A 268 -19.74 -14.29 -15.36
C ARG A 268 -18.83 -13.47 -14.46
N LEU A 269 -18.34 -12.30 -14.90
CA LEU A 269 -17.57 -11.39 -14.06
C LEU A 269 -18.37 -10.91 -12.84
N LEU A 270 -19.67 -10.65 -13.02
CA LEU A 270 -20.57 -10.27 -11.93
C LEU A 270 -20.83 -11.43 -10.96
N GLU A 271 -21.08 -12.65 -11.46
CA GLU A 271 -21.20 -13.84 -10.60
C GLU A 271 -19.96 -14.09 -9.74
N LEU A 272 -18.77 -13.94 -10.34
CA LEU A 272 -17.50 -14.05 -9.63
C LEU A 272 -17.35 -12.93 -8.58
N HIS A 273 -17.85 -11.73 -8.88
CA HIS A 273 -17.79 -10.58 -7.97
C HIS A 273 -18.68 -10.81 -6.75
N ASP A 274 -19.90 -11.31 -6.92
CA ASP A 274 -20.78 -11.63 -5.80
C ASP A 274 -20.18 -12.72 -4.89
N ALA A 275 -19.55 -13.74 -5.48
CA ALA A 275 -18.84 -14.76 -4.72
C ALA A 275 -17.61 -14.19 -3.97
N LEU A 276 -16.88 -13.26 -4.59
CA LEU A 276 -15.76 -12.56 -3.96
C LEU A 276 -16.21 -11.68 -2.77
N LEU A 277 -17.32 -10.95 -2.92
CA LEU A 277 -17.91 -10.14 -1.86
C LEU A 277 -18.29 -10.98 -0.65
N THR A 278 -18.80 -12.19 -0.89
CA THR A 278 -19.12 -13.15 0.17
C THR A 278 -17.87 -13.60 0.94
N ASP A 279 -16.71 -13.66 0.29
CA ASP A 279 -15.41 -13.91 0.95
C ASP A 279 -14.85 -12.68 1.71
N GLY A 280 -15.59 -11.56 1.70
CA GLY A 280 -15.21 -10.29 2.31
C GLY A 280 -14.10 -9.58 1.55
N PHE A 281 -14.05 -9.74 0.23
CA PHE A 281 -13.17 -9.00 -0.65
C PHE A 281 -13.98 -8.28 -1.73
N ASP A 282 -13.52 -7.11 -2.14
CA ASP A 282 -14.10 -6.30 -3.19
C ASP A 282 -13.03 -6.03 -4.24
N ALA A 283 -13.42 -6.12 -5.51
CA ALA A 283 -12.60 -5.83 -6.65
C ALA A 283 -13.51 -5.41 -7.79
N HIS A 284 -13.01 -4.51 -8.66
CA HIS A 284 -13.74 -4.20 -9.89
C HIS A 284 -13.99 -5.50 -10.69
N PRO A 285 -15.20 -5.75 -11.23
CA PRO A 285 -15.53 -7.01 -11.92
C PRO A 285 -14.53 -7.41 -13.02
N ALA A 286 -14.08 -6.46 -13.85
CA ALA A 286 -13.00 -6.66 -14.83
C ALA A 286 -11.75 -7.38 -14.27
N SER A 287 -11.41 -7.11 -13.01
CA SER A 287 -10.27 -7.74 -12.35
C SER A 287 -10.46 -9.22 -12.05
N LEU A 288 -11.70 -9.74 -12.12
CA LEU A 288 -12.01 -11.16 -11.94
C LEU A 288 -11.90 -11.97 -13.23
N ALA A 289 -11.58 -11.34 -14.36
CA ALA A 289 -11.22 -12.06 -15.56
C ALA A 289 -10.02 -13.00 -15.33
N ALA A 290 -9.09 -12.65 -14.43
CA ALA A 290 -8.02 -13.54 -13.97
C ALA A 290 -8.56 -14.83 -13.32
N VAL A 291 -9.64 -14.74 -12.55
CA VAL A 291 -10.26 -15.90 -11.91
C VAL A 291 -10.98 -16.76 -12.94
N GLY A 292 -11.73 -16.13 -13.86
CA GLY A 292 -12.36 -16.84 -14.98
C GLY A 292 -11.34 -17.59 -15.85
N ALA A 293 -10.20 -16.95 -16.17
CA ALA A 293 -9.12 -17.57 -16.91
C ALA A 293 -8.54 -18.83 -16.24
N ILE A 294 -8.48 -18.88 -14.90
CA ILE A 294 -8.07 -20.09 -14.18
C ILE A 294 -9.12 -21.20 -14.34
N ALA A 295 -10.40 -20.85 -14.23
CA ALA A 295 -11.49 -21.82 -14.36
C ALA A 295 -11.47 -22.45 -15.75
N ASP A 296 -11.40 -21.65 -16.81
CA ASP A 296 -11.35 -22.12 -18.19
C ASP A 296 -10.11 -22.99 -18.45
N ALA A 297 -8.93 -22.59 -17.96
CA ALA A 297 -7.70 -23.37 -18.10
C ALA A 297 -7.77 -24.74 -17.39
N ILE A 298 -8.54 -24.86 -16.31
CA ILE A 298 -8.73 -26.12 -15.60
C ILE A 298 -9.76 -26.99 -16.32
N GLU A 299 -10.82 -26.40 -16.88
CA GLU A 299 -11.78 -27.11 -17.71
C GLU A 299 -11.14 -27.69 -18.98
N GLU A 300 -10.18 -26.97 -19.56
CA GLU A 300 -9.39 -27.43 -20.71
C GLU A 300 -8.27 -28.43 -20.34
N GLY A 301 -8.05 -28.69 -19.05
CA GLY A 301 -6.98 -29.58 -18.57
C GLY A 301 -5.56 -29.01 -18.72
N LEU A 302 -5.41 -27.71 -18.98
CA LEU A 302 -4.12 -27.02 -19.04
C LEU A 302 -3.47 -26.89 -17.66
N VAL A 303 -4.29 -26.72 -16.62
CA VAL A 303 -3.85 -26.58 -15.23
C VAL A 303 -4.50 -27.66 -14.37
N ASP A 304 -3.72 -28.24 -13.46
CA ASP A 304 -4.22 -29.19 -12.47
C ASP A 304 -5.11 -28.48 -11.43
N ARG A 305 -6.33 -28.99 -11.25
CA ARG A 305 -7.34 -28.48 -10.31
C ARG A 305 -6.86 -28.48 -8.86
N ASP A 306 -6.03 -29.47 -8.49
CA ASP A 306 -5.52 -29.59 -7.13
C ASP A 306 -4.27 -28.71 -6.90
N GLY A 307 -3.73 -28.10 -7.96
CA GLY A 307 -2.60 -27.20 -7.92
C GLY A 307 -2.88 -25.85 -7.25
N ILE A 308 -1.83 -25.20 -6.74
CA ILE A 308 -1.94 -23.83 -6.23
C ILE A 308 -2.08 -22.88 -7.41
N CYS A 309 -3.22 -22.21 -7.49
CA CYS A 309 -3.53 -21.24 -8.54
C CYS A 309 -3.65 -19.84 -7.95
N VAL A 310 -2.98 -18.85 -8.53
CA VAL A 310 -3.00 -17.47 -8.04
C VAL A 310 -3.68 -16.55 -9.05
N ALA A 311 -4.78 -15.91 -8.65
CA ALA A 311 -5.41 -14.83 -9.41
C ALA A 311 -4.94 -13.47 -8.91
N VAL A 312 -4.38 -12.64 -9.79
CA VAL A 312 -3.95 -11.27 -9.46
C VAL A 312 -5.11 -10.30 -9.67
N LEU A 313 -5.67 -9.83 -8.55
CA LEU A 313 -6.78 -8.90 -8.54
C LEU A 313 -6.23 -7.46 -8.51
N THR A 314 -6.09 -6.86 -9.70
CA THR A 314 -5.49 -5.55 -9.95
C THR A 314 -6.09 -4.38 -9.15
N SER A 315 -7.34 -4.50 -8.69
CA SER A 315 -8.04 -3.54 -7.80
C SER A 315 -8.61 -4.21 -6.54
N GLY A 316 -8.25 -5.46 -6.26
CA GLY A 316 -8.83 -6.23 -5.16
C GLY A 316 -8.36 -5.77 -3.78
N ARG A 317 -9.30 -5.62 -2.85
CA ARG A 317 -9.08 -5.23 -1.45
C ARG A 317 -10.04 -5.97 -0.53
N ALA A 318 -9.79 -5.96 0.77
CA ALA A 318 -10.77 -6.47 1.73
C ALA A 318 -11.93 -5.48 1.89
N THR A 319 -13.17 -5.97 2.02
CA THR A 319 -14.39 -5.14 2.29
C THR A 319 -14.51 -4.68 3.74
N ILE A 320 -13.38 -4.65 4.44
CA ILE A 320 -13.36 -4.40 5.87
C ILE A 320 -13.52 -2.90 6.08
N GLY A 321 -14.65 -2.52 6.69
CA GLY A 321 -14.85 -1.15 7.16
C GLY A 321 -14.00 -0.94 8.41
N VAL A 322 -13.37 0.22 8.53
CA VAL A 322 -12.82 0.68 9.82
C VAL A 322 -13.61 1.90 10.25
N GLU A 323 -14.19 1.82 11.44
CA GLU A 323 -14.95 2.91 12.03
C GLU A 323 -14.44 3.23 13.43
N ARG A 324 -14.67 4.47 13.87
CA ARG A 324 -14.44 4.85 15.26
C ARG A 324 -15.69 4.51 16.07
N LEU A 325 -15.51 3.71 17.11
CA LEU A 325 -16.56 3.48 18.09
C LEU A 325 -16.71 4.73 18.96
N ALA A 326 -17.92 5.30 18.98
CA ALA A 326 -18.21 6.52 19.73
C ALA A 326 -18.49 6.26 21.21
N GLU A 327 -19.07 5.10 21.54
CA GLU A 327 -19.50 4.74 22.88
C GLU A 327 -19.07 3.31 23.21
N ARG A 328 -18.90 3.03 24.50
CA ARG A 328 -18.57 1.69 24.99
C ARG A 328 -19.71 0.71 24.64
N PRO A 329 -19.40 -0.51 24.18
CA PRO A 329 -20.40 -1.54 23.96
C PRO A 329 -21.21 -1.84 25.21
N ALA A 330 -22.50 -2.16 25.03
CA ALA A 330 -23.39 -2.52 26.14
C ALA A 330 -22.89 -3.74 26.93
N ASP A 331 -22.36 -4.74 26.23
CA ASP A 331 -21.65 -5.87 26.84
C ASP A 331 -20.15 -5.57 26.95
N TRP A 332 -19.80 -4.68 27.88
CA TRP A 332 -18.41 -4.27 28.10
C TRP A 332 -17.50 -5.45 28.48
N LYS A 333 -17.99 -6.35 29.33
CA LYS A 333 -17.21 -7.49 29.80
C LYS A 333 -16.96 -8.50 28.68
N GLY A 334 -17.99 -8.80 27.87
CA GLY A 334 -17.84 -9.66 26.69
C GLY A 334 -16.85 -9.06 25.69
N PHE A 335 -16.93 -7.76 25.45
CA PHE A 335 -16.01 -7.04 24.57
C PHE A 335 -14.55 -7.12 25.03
N LEU A 336 -14.27 -6.90 26.31
CA LEU A 336 -12.91 -7.05 26.86
C LEU A 336 -12.43 -8.51 26.78
N GLY A 337 -13.32 -9.48 27.01
CA GLY A 337 -13.00 -10.90 26.88
C GLY A 337 -12.66 -11.33 25.44
N GLU A 338 -13.33 -10.76 24.43
CA GLU A 338 -12.96 -10.97 23.02
C GLU A 338 -11.58 -10.40 22.72
N LEU A 339 -11.29 -9.18 23.20
CA LEU A 339 -9.98 -8.55 23.03
C LEU A 339 -8.87 -9.40 23.67
N ASP A 340 -9.04 -9.84 24.91
CA ASP A 340 -8.12 -10.74 25.61
C ASP A 340 -7.85 -12.01 24.78
N THR A 341 -8.92 -12.62 24.27
CA THR A 341 -8.83 -13.80 23.40
C THR A 341 -8.02 -13.53 22.12
N TRP A 342 -8.20 -12.35 21.51
CA TRP A 342 -7.51 -12.00 20.26
C TRP A 342 -6.03 -11.64 20.47
N LEU A 343 -5.69 -11.02 21.60
CA LEU A 343 -4.30 -10.74 22.02
C LEU A 343 -3.56 -12.05 22.36
N GLY A 344 -4.26 -13.02 22.94
CA GLY A 344 -3.74 -14.35 23.23
C GLY A 344 -2.55 -14.30 24.17
N ARG A 345 -1.40 -14.85 23.76
CA ARG A 345 -0.19 -14.89 24.62
C ARG A 345 0.43 -13.52 24.95
N TYR A 346 0.00 -12.47 24.25
CA TYR A 346 0.46 -11.09 24.46
C TYR A 346 -0.60 -10.25 25.18
N SER A 347 -1.58 -10.89 25.82
CA SER A 347 -2.61 -10.21 26.59
C SER A 347 -2.07 -9.77 27.95
N ASP A 348 -2.58 -8.65 28.44
CA ASP A 348 -2.31 -8.09 29.77
C ASP A 348 -3.41 -8.51 30.76
N PRO A 349 -3.24 -8.30 32.08
CA PRO A 349 -4.31 -8.57 33.05
C PRO A 349 -5.61 -7.82 32.73
N GLU A 350 -6.77 -8.45 32.97
CA GLU A 350 -8.11 -7.91 32.64
C GLU A 350 -8.30 -6.45 33.12
N ALA A 351 -7.79 -6.10 34.31
CA ALA A 351 -7.88 -4.75 34.86
C ALA A 351 -7.06 -3.71 34.05
N GLU A 352 -5.90 -4.10 33.52
CA GLU A 352 -5.06 -3.21 32.69
C GLU A 352 -5.67 -3.02 31.30
N ILE A 353 -6.30 -4.07 30.76
CA ILE A 353 -7.07 -3.96 29.51
C ILE A 353 -8.28 -3.04 29.71
N ASP A 354 -9.06 -3.24 30.76
CA ASP A 354 -10.22 -2.41 31.10
C ASP A 354 -9.84 -0.92 31.23
N GLU A 355 -8.79 -0.63 32.01
CA GLU A 355 -8.31 0.75 32.21
C GLU A 355 -7.90 1.40 30.87
N ALA A 356 -7.04 0.73 30.10
CA ALA A 356 -6.51 1.32 28.87
C ALA A 356 -7.57 1.44 27.77
N VAL A 357 -8.44 0.45 27.59
CA VAL A 357 -9.52 0.53 26.59
C VAL A 357 -10.60 1.51 27.04
N GLY A 358 -10.91 1.57 28.33
CA GLY A 358 -11.81 2.56 28.92
C GLY A 358 -11.33 3.99 28.67
N LEU A 359 -10.06 4.29 28.96
CA LEU A 359 -9.44 5.59 28.67
C LEU A 359 -9.45 5.93 27.18
N ALA A 360 -9.28 4.93 26.32
CA ALA A 360 -9.38 5.13 24.87
C ALA A 360 -10.80 5.48 24.42
N PHE A 361 -11.85 5.00 25.08
CA PHE A 361 -13.22 5.45 24.82
C PHE A 361 -13.49 6.85 25.35
N ASP A 362 -13.00 7.17 26.55
CA ASP A 362 -13.35 8.41 27.23
C ASP A 362 -12.66 9.62 26.59
N ASP A 363 -11.34 9.55 26.41
CA ASP A 363 -10.51 10.70 26.01
C ASP A 363 -9.65 10.42 24.76
N GLY A 364 -9.74 9.19 24.22
CA GLY A 364 -8.93 8.71 23.11
C GLY A 364 -9.73 8.35 21.86
N HIS A 365 -9.30 7.27 21.22
CA HIS A 365 -10.00 6.68 20.08
C HIS A 365 -10.00 5.15 20.18
N VAL A 366 -11.16 4.55 19.95
CA VAL A 366 -11.28 3.11 19.68
C VAL A 366 -11.75 2.94 18.25
N LEU A 367 -10.97 2.21 17.46
CA LEU A 367 -11.28 1.85 16.10
C LEU A 367 -11.70 0.38 16.06
N ALA A 368 -12.78 0.09 15.36
CA ALA A 368 -13.22 -1.27 15.08
C ALA A 368 -13.14 -1.53 13.58
N ALA A 369 -12.56 -2.66 13.22
CA ALA A 369 -12.63 -3.20 11.87
C ALA A 369 -13.75 -4.22 11.81
N THR A 370 -14.70 -4.06 10.89
CA THR A 370 -15.92 -4.86 10.81
C THR A 370 -16.14 -5.39 9.39
N ASP A 371 -16.76 -6.57 9.30
CA ASP A 371 -17.41 -7.08 8.10
C ASP A 371 -18.87 -7.48 8.40
N ALA A 372 -19.54 -8.11 7.44
CA ALA A 372 -20.93 -8.55 7.59
C ALA A 372 -21.15 -9.57 8.71
N GLU A 373 -20.10 -10.29 9.13
CA GLU A 373 -20.16 -11.27 10.22
C GLU A 373 -19.72 -10.68 11.57
N GLY A 374 -19.52 -9.36 11.64
CA GLY A 374 -19.21 -8.63 12.87
C GLY A 374 -17.78 -8.13 12.95
N MET A 375 -17.29 -7.98 14.17
CA MET A 375 -15.97 -7.39 14.42
C MET A 375 -14.85 -8.35 14.04
N LEU A 376 -13.82 -7.81 13.38
CA LEU A 376 -12.64 -8.51 12.91
C LEU A 376 -11.36 -8.03 13.58
N GLY A 377 -11.37 -6.82 14.12
CA GLY A 377 -10.23 -6.27 14.81
C GLY A 377 -10.58 -4.99 15.53
N ILE A 378 -9.70 -4.58 16.43
CA ILE A 378 -9.84 -3.41 17.26
C ILE A 378 -8.47 -2.74 17.43
N CYS A 379 -8.47 -1.41 17.49
CA CYS A 379 -7.31 -0.62 17.85
C CYS A 379 -7.71 0.43 18.89
N ALA A 380 -7.10 0.38 20.07
CA ALA A 380 -7.32 1.32 21.17
C ALA A 380 -6.15 2.30 21.28
N LEU A 381 -6.45 3.59 21.16
CA LEU A 381 -5.51 4.70 21.23
C LEU A 381 -5.83 5.53 22.47
N THR A 382 -4.97 5.46 23.48
CA THR A 382 -5.09 6.24 24.70
C THR A 382 -4.39 7.60 24.55
N PRO A 383 -4.95 8.68 25.09
CA PRO A 383 -4.27 9.96 25.12
C PRO A 383 -3.19 9.96 26.18
N MET A 384 -2.06 10.58 25.85
CA MET A 384 -0.93 10.81 26.73
C MET A 384 -0.99 12.25 27.24
N THR A 385 -0.65 12.47 28.51
CA THR A 385 -0.69 13.79 29.15
C THR A 385 0.49 14.71 28.79
N PHE A 386 1.50 14.18 28.09
CA PHE A 386 2.69 14.93 27.73
C PHE A 386 2.42 16.01 26.67
N LYS A 387 2.99 17.20 26.83
CA LYS A 387 2.77 18.33 25.90
C LYS A 387 3.68 18.33 24.67
N SER A 388 4.90 17.82 24.79
CA SER A 388 5.90 17.90 23.71
C SER A 388 6.96 16.79 23.71
N PHE A 389 6.99 15.94 24.73
CA PHE A 389 8.05 14.95 24.91
C PHE A 389 7.71 13.59 24.30
N PHE A 390 6.44 13.18 24.41
CA PHE A 390 5.92 11.97 23.78
C PHE A 390 4.82 12.32 22.79
N PRO A 391 4.56 11.43 21.81
CA PRO A 391 3.39 11.55 20.98
C PRO A 391 2.11 11.65 21.80
N LYS A 392 1.14 12.44 21.33
CA LYS A 392 -0.11 12.70 22.04
C LYS A 392 -0.93 11.44 22.27
N TYR A 393 -0.81 10.44 21.40
CA TYR A 393 -1.51 9.17 21.55
C TYR A 393 -0.54 8.01 21.78
N HIS A 394 -0.99 7.03 22.55
CA HIS A 394 -0.36 5.72 22.69
C HIS A 394 -1.32 4.66 22.16
N LEU A 395 -0.88 3.83 21.22
CA LEU A 395 -1.60 2.63 20.83
C LEU A 395 -1.39 1.61 21.93
N SER A 396 -2.41 1.48 22.78
CA SER A 396 -2.41 0.53 23.89
C SER A 396 -2.61 -0.90 23.39
N TYR A 397 -3.61 -1.10 22.52
CA TYR A 397 -3.90 -2.42 21.95
C TYR A 397 -4.24 -2.33 20.48
N ILE A 398 -3.77 -3.31 19.72
CA ILE A 398 -4.31 -3.65 18.41
C ILE A 398 -4.44 -5.16 18.33
N ALA A 399 -5.65 -5.62 18.06
CA ALA A 399 -5.95 -7.04 18.02
C ALA A 399 -6.79 -7.36 16.79
N VAL A 400 -6.56 -8.56 16.24
CA VAL A 400 -7.26 -9.06 15.06
C VAL A 400 -7.78 -10.44 15.38
N ALA A 401 -9.09 -10.62 15.17
CA ALA A 401 -9.80 -11.87 15.35
C ALA A 401 -9.07 -13.01 14.64
N PRO A 402 -8.94 -14.21 15.24
CA PRO A 402 -8.26 -15.34 14.62
C PRO A 402 -8.71 -15.64 13.19
N ARG A 403 -10.02 -15.55 12.91
CA ARG A 403 -10.63 -15.73 11.57
C ARG A 403 -10.20 -14.68 10.54
N ALA A 404 -9.73 -13.52 11.01
CA ALA A 404 -9.40 -12.38 10.18
C ALA A 404 -7.89 -12.14 10.02
N ARG A 405 -7.05 -12.94 10.70
CA ARG A 405 -5.59 -12.82 10.63
C ARG A 405 -5.10 -13.05 9.20
N GLY A 406 -4.20 -12.19 8.75
CA GLY A 406 -3.67 -12.22 7.39
C GLY A 406 -4.51 -11.43 6.37
N ARG A 407 -5.79 -11.11 6.65
CA ARG A 407 -6.67 -10.39 5.70
C ARG A 407 -6.41 -8.88 5.57
N GLY A 408 -5.30 -8.37 6.11
CA GLY A 408 -4.96 -6.94 6.09
C GLY A 408 -5.68 -6.08 7.15
N VAL A 409 -6.51 -6.67 8.02
CA VAL A 409 -7.28 -5.97 9.08
C VAL A 409 -6.38 -5.07 9.93
N GLY A 410 -5.26 -5.59 10.43
CA GLY A 410 -4.32 -4.83 11.26
C GLY A 410 -3.67 -3.66 10.50
N SER A 411 -3.49 -3.78 9.18
CA SER A 411 -3.00 -2.68 8.35
C SER A 411 -4.05 -1.60 8.19
N LEU A 412 -5.32 -1.96 7.97
CA LEU A 412 -6.43 -1.00 7.89
C LEU A 412 -6.61 -0.24 9.21
N LEU A 413 -6.59 -0.96 10.35
CA LEU A 413 -6.65 -0.35 11.68
C LEU A 413 -5.47 0.60 11.92
N MET A 414 -4.25 0.21 11.54
CA MET A 414 -3.07 1.05 11.71
C MET A 414 -3.07 2.29 10.81
N GLU A 415 -3.50 2.14 9.55
CA GLU A 415 -3.63 3.27 8.63
C GLU A 415 -4.62 4.30 9.17
N GLU A 416 -5.77 3.82 9.65
CA GLU A 416 -6.79 4.67 10.25
C GLU A 416 -6.30 5.31 11.55
N ALA A 417 -5.62 4.55 12.42
CA ALA A 417 -5.02 5.06 13.65
C ALA A 417 -4.05 6.21 13.38
N ILE A 418 -3.15 6.07 12.40
CA ILE A 418 -2.21 7.12 11.99
C ILE A 418 -2.96 8.31 11.41
N ARG A 419 -3.99 8.08 10.61
CA ARG A 419 -4.79 9.14 9.98
C ARG A 419 -5.48 10.01 11.04
N ILE A 420 -6.18 9.41 12.00
CA ILE A 420 -6.94 10.17 13.01
C ILE A 420 -6.03 10.88 14.01
N THR A 421 -4.86 10.29 14.31
CA THR A 421 -3.86 10.91 15.18
C THR A 421 -2.94 11.88 14.43
N ARG A 422 -3.07 11.99 13.11
CA ARG A 422 -2.16 12.77 12.23
C ARG A 422 -0.69 12.35 12.40
N GLY A 423 -0.45 11.08 12.68
CA GLY A 423 0.87 10.50 12.94
C GLY A 423 1.42 10.77 14.33
N ASP A 424 0.66 11.40 15.23
CA ASP A 424 1.07 11.71 16.61
C ASP A 424 0.78 10.53 17.55
N VAL A 425 1.38 9.38 17.24
CA VAL A 425 1.13 8.10 17.94
C VAL A 425 2.43 7.36 18.29
N SER A 426 2.46 6.74 19.47
CA SER A 426 3.50 5.83 19.94
C SER A 426 2.92 4.44 20.23
N LEU A 427 3.77 3.42 20.34
CA LEU A 427 3.36 2.06 20.75
C LEU A 427 4.52 1.34 21.42
N HIS A 428 4.20 0.29 22.17
CA HIS A 428 5.17 -0.73 22.58
C HIS A 428 4.80 -2.08 21.96
N VAL A 429 5.78 -2.95 21.81
CA VAL A 429 5.60 -4.29 21.26
C VAL A 429 6.58 -5.24 21.91
N GLU A 430 6.10 -6.44 22.26
CA GLU A 430 6.95 -7.50 22.77
C GLU A 430 8.03 -7.88 21.76
N THR A 431 9.25 -8.09 22.26
CA THR A 431 10.43 -8.27 21.39
C THR A 431 10.37 -9.53 20.53
N ASP A 432 9.57 -10.53 20.93
CA ASP A 432 9.35 -11.78 20.21
C ASP A 432 8.10 -11.76 19.31
N ASN A 433 7.36 -10.63 19.24
CA ASN A 433 6.18 -10.49 18.39
C ASN A 433 6.55 -10.02 16.96
N GLU A 434 7.24 -10.88 16.21
CA GLU A 434 7.73 -10.55 14.87
C GLU A 434 6.65 -10.06 13.90
N LYS A 435 5.44 -10.62 13.98
CA LYS A 435 4.33 -10.24 13.09
C LYS A 435 3.88 -8.80 13.33
N ALA A 436 3.72 -8.41 14.59
CA ALA A 436 3.37 -7.04 14.96
C ALA A 436 4.51 -6.07 14.61
N ILE A 437 5.77 -6.46 14.88
CA ILE A 437 6.94 -5.65 14.52
C ILE A 437 6.98 -5.35 13.02
N ARG A 438 6.80 -6.36 12.15
CA ARG A 438 6.78 -6.16 10.69
C ARG A 438 5.64 -5.22 10.26
N LEU A 439 4.46 -5.37 10.85
CA LEU A 439 3.34 -4.46 10.61
C LEU A 439 3.71 -3.02 10.99
N TYR A 440 4.26 -2.80 12.18
CA TYR A 440 4.60 -1.46 12.65
C TYR A 440 5.73 -0.82 11.83
N GLU A 441 6.76 -1.58 11.48
CA GLU A 441 7.85 -1.10 10.63
C GLU A 441 7.34 -0.71 9.23
N LYS A 442 6.38 -1.46 8.65
CA LYS A 442 5.69 -1.10 7.40
C LYS A 442 5.03 0.28 7.47
N PHE A 443 4.44 0.64 8.61
CA PHE A 443 3.80 1.95 8.81
C PHE A 443 4.76 3.05 9.30
N GLY A 444 6.05 2.74 9.37
CA GLY A 444 7.08 3.73 9.67
C GLY A 444 7.40 3.90 11.15
N PHE A 445 6.98 2.98 12.01
CA PHE A 445 7.48 2.94 13.39
C PHE A 445 8.94 2.50 13.41
N SER A 446 9.70 3.03 14.37
CA SER A 446 11.12 2.68 14.57
C SER A 446 11.37 2.35 16.04
N LYS A 447 12.25 1.39 16.29
CA LYS A 447 12.63 0.99 17.65
C LYS A 447 13.48 2.10 18.27
N LYS A 448 13.07 2.60 19.44
CA LYS A 448 13.76 3.70 20.15
C LYS A 448 14.58 3.22 21.35
N TYR A 449 13.96 2.49 22.28
CA TYR A 449 14.60 2.01 23.52
C TYR A 449 13.86 0.80 24.09
N TYR A 450 14.50 0.08 25.02
CA TYR A 450 13.86 -0.97 25.82
C TYR A 450 13.02 -0.34 26.94
N ARG A 451 11.78 -0.82 27.13
CA ARG A 451 10.96 -0.48 28.31
C ARG A 451 11.49 -1.29 29.50
N MET A 452 11.86 -0.62 30.58
CA MET A 452 12.26 -1.26 31.84
C MET A 452 11.23 -0.93 32.91
N ILE A 453 10.63 -1.96 33.50
CA ILE A 453 9.60 -1.83 34.55
C ILE A 453 10.18 -2.36 35.85
N TYR A 454 10.12 -1.56 36.91
CA TYR A 454 10.55 -1.99 38.24
C TYR A 454 9.53 -2.98 38.82
N SER A 455 9.99 -4.19 39.14
CA SER A 455 9.16 -5.28 39.67
C SER A 455 9.26 -5.48 41.18
N GLY A 456 9.77 -4.48 41.92
CA GLY A 456 9.78 -4.53 43.38
C GLY A 456 10.97 -5.22 44.03
N ALA A 457 12.14 -5.29 43.37
CA ALA A 457 13.35 -5.82 44.00
C ALA A 457 13.65 -5.07 45.31
N SER A 458 13.71 -5.79 46.44
CA SER A 458 13.96 -5.20 47.75
C SER A 458 15.22 -4.33 47.71
N ILE A 459 15.07 -3.03 47.93
CA ILE A 459 16.21 -2.15 48.17
C ILE A 459 16.84 -2.68 49.45
N LYS A 460 18.05 -3.26 49.34
CA LYS A 460 18.87 -3.55 50.51
C LYS A 460 19.22 -2.22 51.14
N THR A 461 18.44 -1.80 52.13
CA THR A 461 18.83 -0.71 53.01
C THR A 461 20.00 -1.22 53.83
N ASP A 462 21.19 -0.70 53.57
CA ASP A 462 22.31 -0.87 54.48
C ASP A 462 21.96 -0.15 55.80
N PRO A 463 21.79 -0.86 56.93
CA PRO A 463 21.45 -0.24 58.21
C PRO A 463 22.54 0.72 58.71
N ALA A 464 23.74 0.70 58.12
CA ALA A 464 24.85 1.57 58.49
C ALA A 464 24.79 2.98 57.87
N ALA A 465 23.87 3.26 56.94
CA ALA A 465 23.63 4.61 56.43
C ALA A 465 22.65 5.36 57.34
N GLY A 466 23.06 5.59 58.59
CA GLY A 466 22.35 6.45 59.53
C GLY A 466 22.20 7.87 58.96
N SER A 467 21.01 8.45 59.18
CA SER A 467 20.63 9.86 59.05
C SER A 467 21.80 10.85 58.93
N GLY A 468 22.19 11.19 57.70
CA GLY A 468 23.17 12.22 57.37
C GLY A 468 22.59 13.52 56.84
N TRP A 469 21.26 13.72 56.94
CA TRP A 469 20.64 15.01 56.65
C TRP A 469 20.76 15.90 57.90
N ALA A 470 21.97 16.37 58.17
CA ALA A 470 22.16 17.50 59.07
C ALA A 470 21.67 18.77 58.37
N GLU A 471 20.84 19.55 59.06
CA GLU A 471 20.44 20.89 58.67
C GLU A 471 21.69 21.74 58.39
N HIS A 472 21.96 22.02 57.12
CA HIS A 472 22.72 23.20 56.73
C HIS A 472 21.70 24.29 56.42
N GLN A 473 21.44 25.16 57.40
CA GLN A 473 20.96 26.51 57.11
C GLN A 473 22.14 27.28 56.51
N PRO A 474 22.08 27.77 55.26
CA PRO A 474 23.02 28.76 54.80
C PRO A 474 22.58 30.12 55.36
N ASP A 475 23.47 30.80 56.10
CA ASP A 475 23.37 32.22 56.37
C ASP A 475 23.34 32.98 55.04
N VAL A 476 22.16 33.46 54.65
CA VAL A 476 22.01 34.37 53.51
C VAL A 476 22.03 35.80 54.06
N GLU A 477 23.17 36.46 53.97
CA GLU A 477 23.20 37.92 54.01
C GLU A 477 22.50 38.47 52.75
N PRO A 478 21.54 39.39 52.87
CA PRO A 478 20.83 39.94 51.71
C PRO A 478 21.75 40.90 50.94
N PRO A 479 21.85 40.78 49.61
CA PRO A 479 22.58 41.76 48.81
C PRO A 479 21.80 43.08 48.74
N GLU A 480 22.52 44.17 49.00
CA GLU A 480 22.03 45.55 48.98
C GLU A 480 21.47 45.94 47.58
N HIS A 481 20.32 46.60 47.58
CA HIS A 481 19.77 47.28 46.42
C HIS A 481 20.49 48.63 46.17
N PRO A 482 20.80 48.96 44.90
CA PRO A 482 20.76 50.34 44.44
C PRO A 482 19.56 50.54 43.50
N GLY A 483 18.73 51.53 43.83
CA GLY A 483 17.49 51.86 43.12
C GLY A 483 17.64 52.73 41.86
N HIS A 484 16.53 52.75 41.11
CA HIS A 484 15.96 53.74 40.18
C HIS A 484 16.86 54.67 39.34
N GLY A 485 16.54 54.74 38.03
CA GLY A 485 16.71 55.96 37.24
C GLY A 485 16.80 55.80 35.71
N ASP A 486 15.64 55.84 35.05
CA ASP A 486 15.32 56.56 33.80
C ASP A 486 16.17 56.52 32.48
N GLU A 487 15.39 56.33 31.41
CA GLU A 487 15.41 57.01 30.10
C GLU A 487 16.42 56.68 28.97
N LYS A 488 15.79 56.21 27.86
CA LYS A 488 15.87 56.68 26.45
C LYS A 488 17.18 56.61 25.63
N LYS A 489 16.97 55.94 24.48
CA LYS A 489 17.34 56.29 23.09
C LYS A 489 18.78 56.08 22.58
N ALA A 490 18.79 55.27 21.50
CA ALA A 490 19.43 55.49 20.21
C ALA A 490 20.93 55.17 20.03
N GLY A 491 21.20 54.37 18.99
CA GLY A 491 22.34 54.65 18.11
C GLY A 491 23.22 53.46 17.71
N LYS A 492 22.96 52.95 16.50
CA LYS A 492 23.93 52.65 15.43
C LYS A 492 25.11 51.66 15.65
N ASN A 493 25.07 50.63 14.80
CA ASN A 493 26.09 50.16 13.86
C ASN A 493 27.50 49.73 14.32
N GLY A 494 27.89 48.56 13.82
CA GLY A 494 29.26 48.06 13.62
C GLY A 494 29.32 46.60 14.09
N GLY A 495 29.59 45.57 13.29
CA GLY A 495 30.37 45.49 12.06
C GLY A 495 31.61 44.62 12.33
N ALA A 496 31.79 43.57 11.52
CA ALA A 496 32.99 42.72 11.41
C ALA A 496 33.25 41.75 12.61
N GLU A 497 33.82 40.55 12.46
CA GLU A 497 34.65 40.01 11.39
C GLU A 497 34.75 38.46 11.46
N ARG A 498 35.13 37.87 10.33
CA ARG A 498 35.30 36.42 10.06
C ARG A 498 36.69 35.91 10.48
N LYS A 499 36.80 34.60 10.72
CA LYS A 499 37.72 33.61 10.08
C LYS A 499 37.69 32.30 10.92
N ALA A 500 37.21 31.16 10.40
CA ALA A 500 37.74 30.29 9.35
C ALA A 500 39.06 29.59 9.74
N VAL A 501 38.99 28.26 9.95
CA VAL A 501 40.12 27.33 9.82
C VAL A 501 39.64 26.13 9.01
N ALA A 502 40.30 25.91 7.88
CA ALA A 502 40.18 24.73 7.03
C ALA A 502 41.17 23.66 7.52
N VAL A 503 40.84 22.39 7.31
CA VAL A 503 41.80 21.27 7.41
C VAL A 503 41.75 20.47 6.12
N GLU A 504 42.92 20.41 5.49
CA GLU A 504 43.24 19.62 4.31
C GLU A 504 43.70 18.20 4.69
N SER A 505 43.62 17.33 3.68
CA SER A 505 43.79 15.90 3.66
C SER A 505 45.23 15.38 3.75
N LYS A 506 45.35 14.08 4.06
CA LYS A 506 46.35 13.06 3.60
C LYS A 506 45.93 11.74 4.28
N LYS A 507 45.97 10.55 3.68
CA LYS A 507 46.62 10.05 2.46
C LYS A 507 45.91 8.77 2.03
#